data_AF-A0A2P5VJU9-F1
#
_entry.id   AF-A0A2P5VJU9-F1
#
_cell.length_a   1.000
_cell.length_b   1.000
_cell.length_c   1.000
_cell.angle_alpha   90.00
_cell.angle_beta   90.00
_cell.angle_gamma   90.00
#
_symmetry.space_group_name_H-M   'P 1'
#
loop_
_entity.id
_entity.type
_entity.pdbx_description
1 polymer ?
#
loop_
_entity_poly.entity_id
_entity_poly.type
_entity_poly.pdbx_seq_one_letter_code
_entity_poly.pdbx_strand_id
1 'polypeptide(L)'
;MNIVKDIQIRKIPRLQAEHFDVLIVGAGISGIDAAYHMQKECRGKSFVLLETQETFGGTWTTHKYPGIRSDSDLFTFGYGWKPWEGPLIATADEILKYLDEALDEQDIRKHIRYHHKVTDASWSNEDKQWILTVTDIDSGDVLTFTGNFLWMCQGYYRHSEGYTPNFPGMKRFKGHIVHPQTWPEDLDYKDKEVLVIGSGATAATLIPAMADATKHITMLQRSPTYFFALPNRSIARDMLRKINVSREWTHDIVRNDILINQKTVTRRSFEDSEALKNELIAGARFHLGPDFDVNKHFTPSYRPWRQRLAVLPDGDLFQSIRKGKASVVTDH
;
A
#
# COMPACT_ATOMS: atom_id res chain seq x y z
N MET A 1 -43.02 -21.37 -25.36
CA MET A 1 -42.12 -20.64 -26.29
C MET A 1 -40.89 -20.28 -25.49
N ASN A 2 -39.89 -21.16 -25.55
CA ASN A 2 -38.65 -21.14 -24.78
C ASN A 2 -37.69 -20.09 -25.33
N ILE A 3 -37.12 -19.25 -24.47
CA ILE A 3 -35.81 -18.62 -24.72
C ILE A 3 -35.08 -18.55 -23.37
N VAL A 4 -34.60 -19.70 -22.90
CA VAL A 4 -33.43 -19.74 -22.02
C VAL A 4 -32.23 -19.75 -22.96
N LYS A 5 -31.49 -18.63 -23.03
CA LYS A 5 -30.25 -18.59 -23.79
C LYS A 5 -29.22 -19.46 -23.06
N ASP A 6 -28.90 -20.59 -23.66
CA ASP A 6 -27.73 -21.40 -23.33
C ASP A 6 -26.49 -20.50 -23.27
N ILE A 7 -25.96 -20.30 -22.07
CA ILE A 7 -24.57 -19.88 -21.89
C ILE A 7 -23.75 -21.13 -22.21
N GLN A 8 -23.37 -21.29 -23.47
CA GLN A 8 -22.33 -22.25 -23.83
C GLN A 8 -21.05 -21.82 -23.11
N ILE A 9 -20.72 -22.53 -22.03
CA ILE A 9 -19.38 -22.57 -21.47
C ILE A 9 -18.48 -23.02 -22.63
N ARG A 10 -17.73 -22.09 -23.22
CA ARG A 10 -16.76 -22.40 -24.27
C ARG A 10 -15.83 -23.46 -23.72
N LYS A 11 -15.93 -24.70 -24.24
CA LYS A 11 -14.90 -25.72 -24.04
C LYS A 11 -13.65 -25.24 -24.77
N ILE A 12 -12.79 -24.51 -24.06
CA ILE A 12 -11.45 -24.19 -24.52
C ILE A 12 -10.68 -25.53 -24.58
N PRO A 13 -9.94 -25.84 -25.66
CA PRO A 13 -9.32 -27.14 -25.82
C PRO A 13 -8.32 -27.44 -24.70
N ARG A 14 -8.53 -28.54 -23.96
CA ARG A 14 -7.69 -29.04 -22.83
C ARG A 14 -6.21 -29.31 -23.21
N LEU A 15 -5.83 -29.27 -24.48
CA LEU A 15 -4.52 -29.72 -24.98
C LEU A 15 -3.36 -28.71 -24.80
N GLN A 16 -3.63 -27.50 -24.28
CA GLN A 16 -2.61 -26.45 -24.09
C GLN A 16 -2.57 -25.87 -22.66
N ALA A 17 -3.30 -26.45 -21.70
CA ALA A 17 -3.33 -25.91 -20.35
C ALA A 17 -2.08 -26.32 -19.54
N GLU A 18 -1.40 -25.35 -18.94
CA GLU A 18 -0.33 -25.62 -17.97
C GLU A 18 -0.93 -25.93 -16.60
N HIS A 19 -0.43 -26.96 -15.91
CA HIS A 19 -0.97 -27.43 -14.65
C HIS A 19 0.04 -27.28 -13.51
N PHE A 20 -0.44 -26.80 -12.35
CA PHE A 20 0.33 -26.66 -11.12
C PHE A 20 -0.53 -27.09 -9.92
N ASP A 21 0.08 -27.52 -8.81
CA ASP A 21 -0.70 -27.79 -7.59
C ASP A 21 -1.33 -26.50 -7.03
N VAL A 22 -0.61 -25.37 -7.11
CA VAL A 22 -1.06 -24.07 -6.60
C VAL A 22 -0.83 -22.95 -7.62
N LEU A 23 -1.89 -22.20 -7.93
CA LEU A 23 -1.83 -20.98 -8.73
C LEU A 23 -1.84 -19.78 -7.78
N ILE A 24 -0.82 -18.94 -7.83
CA ILE A 24 -0.72 -17.70 -7.05
C ILE A 24 -0.91 -16.52 -8.00
N VAL A 25 -1.78 -15.56 -7.65
CA VAL A 25 -2.05 -14.38 -8.48
C VAL A 25 -1.50 -13.13 -7.81
N GLY A 26 -0.47 -12.53 -8.40
CA GLY A 26 0.22 -11.32 -7.93
C GLY A 26 1.60 -11.62 -7.33
N ALA A 27 2.60 -10.84 -7.74
CA ALA A 27 3.98 -10.86 -7.25
C ALA A 27 4.31 -9.63 -6.37
N GLY A 28 3.31 -9.16 -5.62
CA GLY A 28 3.51 -8.22 -4.51
C GLY A 28 3.99 -8.93 -3.24
N ILE A 29 4.08 -8.18 -2.13
CA ILE A 29 4.56 -8.70 -0.83
C ILE A 29 3.89 -10.01 -0.41
N SER A 30 2.57 -10.14 -0.57
CA SER A 30 1.82 -11.35 -0.20
C SER A 30 2.11 -12.55 -1.10
N GLY A 31 2.33 -12.33 -2.40
CA GLY A 31 2.62 -13.42 -3.34
C GLY A 31 4.01 -13.99 -3.14
N ILE A 32 4.99 -13.11 -2.87
CA ILE A 32 6.37 -13.51 -2.54
C ILE A 32 6.39 -14.32 -1.22
N ASP A 33 5.63 -13.91 -0.21
CA ASP A 33 5.48 -14.66 1.04
C ASP A 33 4.84 -16.03 0.82
N ALA A 34 3.77 -16.08 0.03
CA ALA A 34 3.11 -17.33 -0.35
C ALA A 34 4.09 -18.29 -1.06
N ALA A 35 4.92 -17.77 -1.97
CA ALA A 35 5.95 -18.55 -2.66
C ALA A 35 6.99 -19.13 -1.70
N TYR A 36 7.46 -18.33 -0.74
CA TYR A 36 8.38 -18.80 0.30
C TYR A 36 7.77 -19.97 1.09
N HIS A 37 6.54 -19.80 1.59
CA HIS A 37 5.86 -20.87 2.35
C HIS A 37 5.59 -22.11 1.50
N MET A 38 5.25 -21.95 0.21
CA MET A 38 5.14 -23.07 -0.72
C MET A 38 6.46 -23.86 -0.83
N GLN A 39 7.60 -23.18 -0.96
CA GLN A 39 8.91 -23.84 -1.04
C GLN A 39 9.32 -24.52 0.28
N LYS A 40 9.03 -23.90 1.43
CA LYS A 40 9.49 -24.41 2.74
C LYS A 40 8.58 -25.50 3.30
N GLU A 41 7.27 -25.32 3.22
CA GLU A 41 6.26 -26.13 3.91
C GLU A 41 5.54 -27.11 3.00
N CYS A 42 5.37 -26.77 1.71
CA CYS A 42 4.70 -27.62 0.71
C CYS A 42 5.70 -28.30 -0.24
N ARG A 43 6.78 -28.87 0.31
CA ARG A 43 7.85 -29.49 -0.49
C ARG A 43 7.29 -30.54 -1.47
N GLY A 44 7.72 -30.43 -2.73
CA GLY A 44 7.28 -31.32 -3.81
C GLY A 44 5.98 -30.89 -4.51
N LYS A 45 5.34 -29.81 -4.05
CA LYS A 45 4.21 -29.19 -4.75
C LYS A 45 4.70 -28.17 -5.76
N SER A 46 4.14 -28.23 -6.96
CA SER A 46 4.39 -27.29 -8.03
C SER A 46 3.54 -26.03 -7.86
N PHE A 47 4.10 -24.87 -8.15
CA PHE A 47 3.36 -23.60 -8.11
C PHE A 47 3.91 -22.60 -9.13
N VAL A 48 3.05 -21.66 -9.50
CA VAL A 48 3.38 -20.51 -10.36
C VAL A 48 2.75 -19.24 -9.80
N LEU A 49 3.48 -18.13 -9.90
CA LEU A 49 2.99 -16.79 -9.63
C LEU A 49 2.70 -16.10 -10.97
N LEU A 50 1.47 -15.66 -11.17
CA LEU A 50 1.07 -14.90 -12.35
C LEU A 50 0.97 -13.41 -11.97
N GLU A 51 1.80 -12.57 -12.58
CA GLU A 51 1.84 -11.12 -12.34
C GLU A 51 1.56 -10.36 -13.64
N THR A 52 0.68 -9.38 -13.53
CA THR A 52 0.26 -8.54 -14.67
C THR A 52 1.33 -7.50 -15.01
N GLN A 53 2.07 -7.01 -14.02
CA GLN A 53 3.14 -6.02 -14.21
C GLN A 53 4.40 -6.66 -14.80
N GLU A 54 5.27 -5.81 -15.32
CA GLU A 54 6.60 -6.17 -15.85
C GLU A 54 7.62 -6.57 -14.78
N THR A 55 7.32 -6.26 -13.51
CA THR A 55 8.20 -6.51 -12.37
C THR A 55 7.40 -6.81 -11.11
N PHE A 56 8.10 -7.22 -10.05
CA PHE A 56 7.53 -7.50 -8.73
C PHE A 56 7.19 -6.21 -7.97
N GLY A 57 6.63 -6.36 -6.78
CA GLY A 57 6.42 -5.26 -5.83
C GLY A 57 4.97 -4.77 -5.73
N GLY A 58 4.14 -5.04 -6.73
CA GLY A 58 2.71 -4.73 -6.67
C GLY A 58 2.47 -3.22 -6.49
N THR A 59 1.75 -2.85 -5.43
CA THR A 59 1.43 -1.46 -5.06
C THR A 59 2.65 -0.52 -5.06
N TRP A 60 3.83 -1.02 -4.68
CA TRP A 60 5.07 -0.22 -4.58
C TRP A 60 5.64 0.15 -5.95
N THR A 61 5.31 -0.62 -6.99
CA THR A 61 5.68 -0.32 -8.38
C THR A 61 4.59 0.51 -9.06
N THR A 62 3.32 0.28 -8.73
CA THR A 62 2.17 0.97 -9.34
C THR A 62 2.16 2.47 -9.08
N HIS A 63 2.44 2.90 -7.85
CA HIS A 63 2.41 4.32 -7.51
C HIS A 63 3.74 4.98 -7.88
N LYS A 64 3.68 6.17 -8.49
CA LYS A 64 4.87 6.92 -8.97
C LYS A 64 4.96 8.37 -8.45
N TYR A 65 4.07 8.78 -7.56
CA TYR A 65 4.08 10.13 -6.99
C TYR A 65 5.26 10.34 -6.02
N PRO A 66 5.71 11.58 -5.77
CA PRO A 66 6.83 11.86 -4.87
C PRO A 66 6.59 11.39 -3.43
N GLY A 67 7.63 10.81 -2.83
CA GLY A 67 7.68 10.49 -1.40
C GLY A 67 7.02 9.18 -0.97
N ILE A 68 6.61 8.31 -1.91
CA ILE A 68 5.92 7.04 -1.59
C ILE A 68 6.65 6.29 -0.47
N ARG A 69 5.86 5.92 0.53
CA ARG A 69 6.29 5.22 1.73
C ARG A 69 5.15 4.39 2.28
N SER A 70 5.49 3.45 3.12
CA SER A 70 4.50 2.75 3.94
C SER A 70 3.86 3.71 4.95
N ASP A 71 2.65 3.38 5.37
CA ASP A 71 1.99 3.98 6.53
C ASP A 71 1.92 2.99 7.71
N SER A 72 2.52 1.81 7.54
CA SER A 72 2.73 0.78 8.55
C SER A 72 4.23 0.54 8.75
N ASP A 73 4.63 0.17 9.96
CA ASP A 73 6.03 -0.15 10.21
C ASP A 73 6.44 -1.47 9.56
N LEU A 74 7.68 -1.55 9.07
CA LEU A 74 8.17 -2.78 8.44
C LEU A 74 8.61 -3.87 9.43
N PHE A 75 8.71 -3.59 10.73
CA PHE A 75 8.97 -4.61 11.74
C PHE A 75 7.76 -5.54 11.90
N THR A 76 6.55 -5.02 11.72
CA THR A 76 5.30 -5.79 11.74
C THR A 76 4.82 -6.20 10.35
N PHE A 77 5.02 -5.34 9.34
CA PHE A 77 4.58 -5.55 7.96
C PHE A 77 5.54 -6.40 7.11
N GLY A 78 6.84 -6.42 7.42
CA GLY A 78 7.84 -7.25 6.74
C GLY A 78 7.71 -8.74 7.09
N TYR A 79 8.47 -9.57 6.37
CA TYR A 79 8.48 -11.02 6.55
C TYR A 79 9.13 -11.44 7.86
N GLY A 80 8.51 -12.40 8.55
CA GLY A 80 9.09 -13.02 9.74
C GLY A 80 10.38 -13.80 9.44
N TRP A 81 10.49 -14.34 8.23
CA TRP A 81 11.66 -15.11 7.78
C TRP A 81 12.78 -14.26 7.15
N LYS A 82 12.53 -12.96 6.90
CA LYS A 82 13.55 -11.98 6.52
C LYS A 82 13.33 -10.69 7.34
N PRO A 83 13.78 -10.66 8.61
CA PRO A 83 13.58 -9.53 9.50
C PRO A 83 14.01 -8.19 8.90
N TRP A 84 13.22 -7.13 9.15
CA TRP A 84 13.50 -5.79 8.65
C TRP A 84 14.55 -5.07 9.52
N GLU A 85 15.52 -4.39 8.89
CA GLU A 85 16.60 -3.71 9.61
C GLU A 85 16.61 -2.16 9.45
N GLY A 86 15.80 -1.62 8.54
CA GLY A 86 15.76 -0.20 8.17
C GLY A 86 14.88 0.67 9.08
N PRO A 87 14.48 1.88 8.64
CA PRO A 87 13.59 2.78 9.39
C PRO A 87 12.23 2.16 9.74
N LEU A 88 11.48 2.74 10.68
CA LEU A 88 10.15 2.21 11.02
C LEU A 88 9.24 2.27 9.78
N ILE A 89 9.09 3.47 9.23
CA ILE A 89 8.37 3.75 8.00
C ILE A 89 9.37 3.77 6.85
N ALA A 90 9.30 2.76 5.99
CA ALA A 90 10.16 2.63 4.83
C ALA A 90 9.57 3.31 3.59
N THR A 91 10.45 3.83 2.74
CA THR A 91 10.15 4.33 1.40
C THR A 91 9.82 3.20 0.44
N ALA A 92 9.21 3.51 -0.71
CA ALA A 92 8.98 2.54 -1.77
C ALA A 92 10.29 1.86 -2.21
N ASP A 93 11.37 2.62 -2.41
CA ASP A 93 12.66 2.08 -2.85
C ASP A 93 13.25 1.10 -1.84
N GLU A 94 13.17 1.42 -0.55
CA GLU A 94 13.57 0.53 0.53
C GLU A 94 12.76 -0.77 0.55
N ILE A 95 11.44 -0.68 0.33
CA ILE A 95 10.56 -1.85 0.27
C ILE A 95 10.85 -2.68 -0.98
N LEU A 96 11.01 -2.04 -2.14
CA LEU A 96 11.33 -2.73 -3.38
C LEU A 96 12.67 -3.45 -3.27
N LYS A 97 13.70 -2.80 -2.72
CA LYS A 97 14.99 -3.43 -2.44
C LYS A 97 14.85 -4.63 -1.50
N TYR A 98 14.06 -4.50 -0.43
CA TYR A 98 13.80 -5.60 0.50
C TYR A 98 13.16 -6.82 -0.18
N LEU A 99 12.17 -6.57 -1.04
CA LEU A 99 11.49 -7.63 -1.80
C LEU A 99 12.41 -8.24 -2.86
N ASP A 100 13.26 -7.44 -3.49
CA ASP A 100 14.27 -7.86 -4.47
C ASP A 100 15.25 -8.85 -3.85
N GLU A 101 15.83 -8.49 -2.70
CA GLU A 101 16.70 -9.37 -1.91
C GLU A 101 15.97 -10.64 -1.49
N ALA A 102 14.70 -10.54 -1.08
CA ALA A 102 13.90 -11.69 -0.65
C ALA A 102 13.67 -12.69 -1.81
N LEU A 103 13.43 -12.19 -3.02
CA LEU A 103 13.28 -13.01 -4.22
C LEU A 103 14.58 -13.74 -4.57
N ASP A 104 15.73 -13.08 -4.44
CA ASP A 104 17.04 -13.66 -4.75
C ASP A 104 17.48 -14.68 -3.70
N GLU A 105 17.38 -14.34 -2.42
CA GLU A 105 17.77 -15.21 -1.30
C GLU A 105 17.00 -16.54 -1.26
N GLN A 106 15.77 -16.55 -1.78
CA GLN A 106 14.88 -17.70 -1.78
C GLN A 106 14.68 -18.31 -3.18
N ASP A 107 15.37 -17.79 -4.20
CA ASP A 107 15.29 -18.25 -5.59
C ASP A 107 13.82 -18.38 -6.08
N ILE A 108 13.02 -17.35 -5.79
CA ILE A 108 11.57 -17.32 -6.09
C ILE A 108 11.33 -16.88 -7.54
N ARG A 109 12.21 -16.07 -8.14
CA ARG A 109 11.99 -15.44 -9.46
C ARG A 109 11.61 -16.41 -10.56
N LYS A 110 12.22 -17.61 -10.57
CA LYS A 110 11.95 -18.66 -11.56
C LYS A 110 10.50 -19.15 -11.58
N HIS A 111 9.76 -18.93 -10.48
CA HIS A 111 8.36 -19.30 -10.33
C HIS A 111 7.39 -18.19 -10.77
N ILE A 112 7.91 -17.01 -11.13
CA ILE A 112 7.08 -15.87 -11.54
C ILE A 112 6.94 -15.84 -13.06
N ARG A 113 5.74 -15.52 -13.53
CA ARG A 113 5.42 -15.18 -14.92
C ARG A 113 4.89 -13.74 -14.91
N TYR A 114 5.75 -12.81 -15.32
CA TYR A 114 5.37 -11.41 -15.53
C TYR A 114 4.59 -11.27 -16.82
N HIS A 115 3.94 -10.12 -17.03
CA HIS A 115 3.10 -9.86 -18.21
C HIS A 115 1.93 -10.85 -18.37
N HIS A 116 1.54 -11.56 -17.30
CA HIS A 116 0.45 -12.54 -17.29
C HIS A 116 -0.76 -11.98 -16.53
N LYS A 117 -1.76 -11.52 -17.27
CA LYS A 117 -2.98 -10.96 -16.70
C LYS A 117 -4.06 -12.02 -16.54
N VAL A 118 -4.37 -12.40 -15.31
CA VAL A 118 -5.53 -13.25 -15.02
C VAL A 118 -6.81 -12.44 -15.30
N THR A 119 -7.63 -12.90 -16.25
CA THR A 119 -8.87 -12.22 -16.66
C THR A 119 -10.13 -12.94 -16.20
N ASP A 120 -10.04 -14.26 -15.96
CA ASP A 120 -11.15 -15.06 -15.46
C ASP A 120 -10.63 -16.21 -14.58
N ALA A 121 -11.42 -16.60 -13.59
CA ALA A 121 -11.15 -17.74 -12.73
C ALA A 121 -12.44 -18.54 -12.52
N SER A 122 -12.41 -19.84 -12.86
CA SER A 122 -13.57 -20.72 -12.73
C SER A 122 -13.19 -22.05 -12.08
N TRP A 123 -14.12 -22.62 -11.32
CA TRP A 123 -13.94 -23.94 -10.70
C TRP A 123 -14.60 -25.02 -11.55
N SER A 124 -13.84 -26.06 -11.91
CA SER A 124 -14.37 -27.26 -12.58
C SER A 124 -14.76 -28.31 -11.55
N ASN A 125 -16.07 -28.60 -11.44
CA ASN A 125 -16.56 -29.69 -10.59
C ASN A 125 -16.19 -31.08 -11.14
N GLU A 126 -16.09 -31.21 -12.46
CA GLU A 126 -15.71 -32.46 -13.14
C GLU A 126 -14.25 -32.82 -12.83
N ASP A 127 -13.35 -31.85 -13.01
CA ASP A 127 -11.91 -32.05 -12.87
C ASP A 127 -11.38 -31.73 -11.46
N LYS A 128 -12.23 -31.16 -10.60
CA LYS A 128 -11.92 -30.74 -9.22
C LYS A 128 -10.70 -29.82 -9.13
N GLN A 129 -10.62 -28.85 -10.04
CA GLN A 129 -9.53 -27.89 -10.12
C GLN A 129 -10.03 -26.51 -10.57
N TRP A 130 -9.24 -25.49 -10.23
CA TRP A 130 -9.37 -24.15 -10.79
C TRP A 130 -8.85 -24.12 -12.22
N ILE A 131 -9.50 -23.29 -13.04
CA ILE A 131 -9.11 -22.96 -14.41
C ILE A 131 -9.02 -21.44 -14.46
N LEU A 132 -7.83 -20.92 -14.74
CA LEU A 132 -7.59 -19.51 -14.98
C LEU A 132 -7.47 -19.25 -16.48
N THR A 133 -8.19 -18.23 -16.95
CA THR A 133 -7.95 -17.62 -18.26
C THR A 133 -6.97 -16.47 -18.07
N VAL A 134 -5.85 -16.52 -18.78
CA VAL A 134 -4.74 -15.58 -18.63
C VAL A 134 -4.44 -14.97 -19.98
N THR A 135 -4.33 -13.65 -20.05
CA THR A 135 -3.82 -12.96 -21.24
C THR A 135 -2.33 -12.71 -21.07
N ASP A 136 -1.52 -13.23 -21.98
CA ASP A 136 -0.14 -12.77 -22.17
C ASP A 136 -0.21 -11.36 -22.77
N ILE A 137 0.34 -10.38 -22.05
CA ILE A 137 0.24 -8.96 -22.45
C ILE A 137 1.13 -8.66 -23.66
N ASP A 138 2.24 -9.36 -23.82
CA ASP A 138 3.22 -9.08 -24.86
C ASP A 138 2.77 -9.66 -26.20
N SER A 139 2.25 -10.89 -26.21
CA SER A 139 1.74 -11.53 -27.43
C SER A 139 0.26 -11.28 -27.70
N GLY A 140 -0.53 -11.00 -26.65
CA GLY A 140 -1.99 -10.94 -26.71
C GLY A 140 -2.67 -12.31 -26.69
N ASP A 141 -1.91 -13.40 -26.52
CA ASP A 141 -2.44 -14.75 -26.51
C ASP A 141 -3.27 -15.02 -25.25
N VAL A 142 -4.30 -15.85 -25.42
CA VAL A 142 -5.12 -16.35 -24.30
C VAL A 142 -4.60 -17.72 -23.89
N LEU A 143 -3.96 -17.76 -22.73
CA LEU A 143 -3.41 -18.94 -22.08
C LEU A 143 -4.38 -19.50 -21.06
N THR A 144 -4.27 -20.81 -20.79
CA THR A 144 -5.05 -21.49 -19.76
C THR A 144 -4.11 -22.09 -18.72
N PHE A 145 -4.33 -21.76 -17.46
CA PHE A 145 -3.63 -22.36 -16.32
C PHE A 145 -4.61 -23.13 -15.46
N THR A 146 -4.19 -24.27 -14.94
CA THR A 146 -5.02 -25.10 -14.05
C THR A 146 -4.30 -25.42 -12.76
N GLY A 147 -5.06 -25.59 -11.68
CA GLY A 147 -4.48 -26.05 -10.43
C GLY A 147 -5.47 -26.34 -9.32
N ASN A 148 -5.00 -27.05 -8.31
CA ASN A 148 -5.87 -27.60 -7.25
C ASN A 148 -6.24 -26.53 -6.23
N PHE A 149 -5.40 -25.51 -6.09
CA PHE A 149 -5.62 -24.38 -5.19
C PHE A 149 -5.34 -23.05 -5.91
N LEU A 150 -6.17 -22.05 -5.61
CA LEU A 150 -6.02 -20.69 -6.11
C LEU A 150 -5.74 -19.75 -4.92
N TRP A 151 -4.54 -19.17 -4.89
CA TRP A 151 -4.11 -18.24 -3.87
C TRP A 151 -4.10 -16.81 -4.43
N MET A 152 -5.11 -16.03 -4.07
CA MET A 152 -5.26 -14.66 -4.56
C MET A 152 -4.41 -13.67 -3.72
N CYS A 153 -3.32 -13.19 -4.32
CA CYS A 153 -2.40 -12.20 -3.74
C CYS A 153 -2.45 -10.85 -4.51
N GLN A 154 -3.55 -10.60 -5.23
CA GLN A 154 -3.73 -9.45 -6.14
C GLN A 154 -3.85 -8.08 -5.46
N GLY A 155 -3.91 -8.05 -4.13
CA GLY A 155 -4.16 -6.82 -3.37
C GLY A 155 -5.60 -6.30 -3.52
N TYR A 156 -5.82 -5.07 -3.07
CA TYR A 156 -7.15 -4.43 -3.06
C TYR A 156 -7.24 -3.20 -3.97
N TYR A 157 -6.12 -2.78 -4.58
CA TYR A 157 -6.12 -1.66 -5.52
C TYR A 157 -6.54 -2.12 -6.90
N ARG A 158 -7.38 -1.32 -7.57
CA ARG A 158 -7.54 -1.42 -9.01
C ARG A 158 -6.34 -0.72 -9.66
N HIS A 159 -5.30 -1.46 -10.02
CA HIS A 159 -4.05 -0.89 -10.56
C HIS A 159 -4.24 -0.06 -11.84
N SER A 160 -5.26 -0.37 -12.66
CA SER A 160 -5.52 0.32 -13.92
C SER A 160 -6.18 1.69 -13.78
N GLU A 161 -6.90 1.96 -12.69
CA GLU A 161 -7.70 3.18 -12.55
C GLU A 161 -8.01 3.47 -11.08
N GLY A 162 -7.61 4.66 -10.62
CA GLY A 162 -7.96 5.18 -9.30
C GLY A 162 -9.30 5.91 -9.31
N TYR A 163 -9.95 5.99 -8.15
CA TYR A 163 -11.19 6.75 -8.02
C TYR A 163 -10.94 8.26 -8.12
N THR A 164 -11.47 8.87 -9.17
CA THR A 164 -11.44 10.33 -9.36
C THR A 164 -12.86 10.91 -9.18
N PRO A 165 -13.09 11.80 -8.20
CA PRO A 165 -14.39 12.44 -8.05
C PRO A 165 -14.70 13.35 -9.25
N ASN A 166 -15.96 13.39 -9.68
CA ASN A 166 -16.41 14.31 -10.72
C ASN A 166 -16.91 15.61 -10.09
N PHE A 167 -16.28 16.74 -10.42
CA PHE A 167 -16.71 18.06 -9.97
C PHE A 167 -17.42 18.83 -11.09
N PRO A 168 -18.57 19.48 -10.80
CA PRO A 168 -19.21 20.37 -11.76
C PRO A 168 -18.25 21.46 -12.26
N GLY A 169 -18.00 21.48 -13.58
CA GLY A 169 -17.10 22.46 -14.18
C GLY A 169 -15.61 22.12 -14.14
N MET A 170 -15.23 20.90 -13.71
CA MET A 170 -13.84 20.43 -13.71
C MET A 170 -13.12 20.65 -15.05
N LYS A 171 -13.81 20.45 -16.18
CA LYS A 171 -13.29 20.70 -17.55
C LYS A 171 -12.92 22.17 -17.84
N ARG A 172 -13.37 23.12 -17.01
CA ARG A 172 -13.02 24.54 -17.14
C ARG A 172 -11.66 24.87 -16.52
N PHE A 173 -11.17 24.02 -15.61
CA PHE A 173 -9.84 24.19 -15.02
C PHE A 173 -8.79 24.07 -16.13
N LYS A 174 -7.91 25.07 -16.22
CA LYS A 174 -6.89 25.17 -17.28
C LYS A 174 -5.54 24.59 -16.87
N GLY A 175 -5.36 24.25 -15.59
CA GLY A 175 -4.17 23.58 -15.09
C GLY A 175 -4.24 22.06 -15.28
N HIS A 176 -3.16 21.39 -14.87
CA HIS A 176 -3.09 19.94 -14.91
C HIS A 176 -3.87 19.32 -13.75
N ILE A 177 -4.69 18.32 -14.05
CA ILE A 177 -5.33 17.47 -13.05
C ILE A 177 -4.62 16.13 -13.10
N VAL A 178 -4.01 15.75 -11.98
CA VAL A 178 -3.22 14.52 -11.88
C VAL A 178 -3.76 13.69 -10.72
N HIS A 179 -4.06 12.42 -11.00
CA HIS A 179 -4.37 11.45 -9.96
C HIS A 179 -3.07 10.80 -9.48
N PRO A 180 -2.81 10.68 -8.15
CA PRO A 180 -1.55 10.14 -7.63
C PRO A 180 -1.17 8.74 -8.16
N GLN A 181 -2.17 7.89 -8.44
CA GLN A 181 -1.94 6.55 -8.99
C GLN A 181 -1.39 6.57 -10.44
N THR A 182 -1.65 7.61 -11.22
CA THR A 182 -1.21 7.75 -12.62
C THR A 182 -0.38 9.04 -12.75
N TRP A 183 0.70 9.10 -11.97
CA TRP A 183 1.58 10.26 -11.89
C TRP A 183 2.47 10.36 -13.14
N PRO A 184 2.42 11.45 -13.92
CA PRO A 184 3.32 11.65 -15.07
C PRO A 184 4.77 11.84 -14.61
N GLU A 185 5.71 11.18 -15.28
CA GLU A 185 7.15 11.28 -14.97
C GLU A 185 7.71 12.69 -15.23
N ASP A 186 7.15 13.40 -16.20
CA ASP A 186 7.56 14.74 -16.64
C ASP A 186 6.74 15.86 -15.99
N LEU A 187 5.94 15.56 -14.95
CA LEU A 187 5.12 16.57 -14.29
C LEU A 187 5.99 17.59 -13.55
N ASP A 188 6.18 18.76 -14.17
CA ASP A 188 6.80 19.90 -13.52
C ASP A 188 5.79 20.63 -12.63
N TYR A 189 6.04 20.63 -11.32
CA TYR A 189 5.29 21.39 -10.32
C TYR A 189 6.14 22.46 -9.62
N LYS A 190 7.35 22.73 -10.11
CA LYS A 190 8.26 23.72 -9.52
C LYS A 190 7.65 25.12 -9.58
N ASP A 191 7.72 25.85 -8.46
CA ASP A 191 7.21 27.22 -8.34
C ASP A 191 5.71 27.39 -8.70
N LYS A 192 4.94 26.29 -8.78
CA LYS A 192 3.49 26.31 -9.04
C LYS A 192 2.68 26.38 -7.76
N GLU A 193 1.46 26.87 -7.88
CA GLU A 193 0.42 26.75 -6.85
C GLU A 193 -0.31 25.42 -7.07
N VAL A 194 -0.25 24.54 -6.08
CA VAL A 194 -0.77 23.17 -6.19
C VAL A 194 -1.93 22.97 -5.21
N LEU A 195 -3.04 22.44 -5.70
CA LEU A 195 -4.17 22.01 -4.87
C LEU A 195 -4.18 20.49 -4.78
N VAL A 196 -4.05 19.95 -3.56
CA VAL A 196 -4.19 18.53 -3.28
C VAL A 196 -5.56 18.29 -2.68
N ILE A 197 -6.42 17.54 -3.38
CA ILE A 197 -7.78 17.24 -2.94
C ILE A 197 -7.79 15.88 -2.22
N GLY A 198 -8.06 15.90 -0.92
CA GLY A 198 -8.03 14.75 -0.02
C GLY A 198 -7.02 14.92 1.11
N SER A 199 -7.28 14.24 2.22
CA SER A 199 -6.50 14.31 3.47
C SER A 199 -6.03 12.93 3.96
N GLY A 200 -6.15 11.89 3.12
CA GLY A 200 -5.72 10.54 3.46
C GLY A 200 -4.20 10.36 3.46
N ALA A 201 -3.76 9.12 3.65
CA ALA A 201 -2.34 8.75 3.70
C ALA A 201 -1.55 9.22 2.46
N THR A 202 -2.13 9.16 1.27
CA THR A 202 -1.49 9.68 0.05
C THR A 202 -1.19 11.17 0.12
N ALA A 203 -2.12 12.00 0.60
CA ALA A 203 -1.90 13.45 0.74
C ALA A 203 -0.82 13.74 1.80
N ALA A 204 -0.87 13.01 2.91
CA ALA A 204 0.08 13.09 4.00
C ALA A 204 1.52 12.72 3.59
N THR A 205 1.68 11.93 2.54
CA THR A 205 2.96 11.58 1.95
C THR A 205 3.37 12.55 0.85
N LEU A 206 2.44 12.88 -0.05
CA LEU A 206 2.69 13.68 -1.25
C LEU A 206 3.05 15.14 -0.92
N ILE A 207 2.29 15.77 -0.03
CA ILE A 207 2.45 17.19 0.29
C ILE A 207 3.84 17.51 0.84
N PRO A 208 4.35 16.85 1.91
CA PRO A 208 5.67 17.17 2.43
C PRO A 208 6.79 16.88 1.42
N ALA A 209 6.63 15.88 0.55
CA ALA A 209 7.61 15.59 -0.50
C ALA A 209 7.67 16.64 -1.61
N MET A 210 6.59 17.39 -1.82
CA MET A 210 6.49 18.43 -2.86
C MET A 210 6.68 19.85 -2.33
N ALA A 211 6.40 20.10 -1.05
CA ALA A 211 6.19 21.44 -0.49
C ALA A 211 7.33 22.43 -0.78
N ASP A 212 8.58 21.99 -0.68
CA ASP A 212 9.75 22.87 -0.87
C ASP A 212 9.98 23.26 -2.34
N ALA A 213 9.56 22.42 -3.30
CA ALA A 213 9.72 22.67 -4.73
C ALA A 213 8.58 23.53 -5.32
N THR A 214 7.39 23.48 -4.73
CA THR A 214 6.24 24.30 -5.15
C THR A 214 6.33 25.73 -4.63
N LYS A 215 5.59 26.66 -5.26
CA LYS A 215 5.37 28.00 -4.69
C LYS A 215 4.51 27.92 -3.44
N HIS A 216 3.42 27.14 -3.50
CA HIS A 216 2.58 26.84 -2.34
C HIS A 216 1.71 25.60 -2.61
N ILE A 217 1.43 24.82 -1.57
CA ILE A 217 0.48 23.69 -1.64
C ILE A 217 -0.71 23.95 -0.72
N THR A 218 -1.92 23.80 -1.24
CA THR A 218 -3.13 23.77 -0.42
C THR A 218 -3.70 22.37 -0.36
N MET A 219 -3.81 21.80 0.84
CA MET A 219 -4.57 20.58 1.09
C MET A 219 -6.05 20.95 1.28
N LEU A 220 -6.89 20.56 0.34
CA LEU A 220 -8.34 20.69 0.44
C LEU A 220 -8.91 19.38 0.97
N GLN A 221 -9.63 19.44 2.08
CA GLN A 221 -10.24 18.26 2.70
C GLN A 221 -11.71 18.48 3.02
N ARG A 222 -12.50 17.41 2.86
CA ARG A 222 -13.90 17.35 3.28
C ARG A 222 -14.04 16.96 4.76
N SER A 223 -13.23 16.00 5.18
CA SER A 223 -13.26 15.45 6.54
C SER A 223 -11.83 15.35 7.05
N PRO A 224 -11.52 15.93 8.22
CA PRO A 224 -10.20 15.80 8.81
C PRO A 224 -9.83 14.33 9.05
N THR A 225 -8.53 14.04 9.00
CA THR A 225 -7.95 12.72 9.31
C THR A 225 -7.14 12.79 10.60
N TYR A 226 -7.16 11.70 11.38
CA TYR A 226 -6.27 11.55 12.54
C TYR A 226 -4.87 11.20 12.07
N PHE A 227 -3.88 11.95 12.56
CA PHE A 227 -2.48 11.72 12.28
C PHE A 227 -1.70 11.29 13.52
N PHE A 228 -0.78 10.35 13.34
CA PHE A 228 0.20 9.94 14.34
C PHE A 228 1.57 10.49 13.92
N ALA A 229 1.97 11.62 14.50
CA ALA A 229 3.28 12.21 14.26
C ALA A 229 4.29 11.60 15.22
N LEU A 230 5.27 10.88 14.69
CA LEU A 230 6.32 10.21 15.47
C LEU A 230 7.66 10.29 14.76
N PRO A 231 8.79 10.26 15.49
CA PRO A 231 10.09 10.06 14.89
C PRO A 231 10.13 8.81 14.00
N ASN A 232 10.75 8.89 12.80
CA ASN A 232 10.90 7.72 11.94
C ASN A 232 12.02 6.77 12.40
N ARG A 233 12.04 6.44 13.69
CA ARG A 233 13.03 5.56 14.32
C ARG A 233 12.46 4.90 15.57
N SER A 234 12.97 3.73 15.91
CA SER A 234 12.67 3.07 17.18
C SER A 234 13.72 3.44 18.22
N ILE A 235 13.28 4.12 19.30
CA ILE A 235 14.14 4.43 20.45
C ILE A 235 14.62 3.13 21.11
N ALA A 236 13.76 2.12 21.22
CA ALA A 236 14.11 0.81 21.75
C ALA A 236 15.25 0.17 20.94
N ARG A 237 15.15 0.17 19.60
CA ARG A 237 16.22 -0.31 18.72
C ARG A 237 17.53 0.42 18.95
N ASP A 238 17.47 1.75 19.01
CA ASP A 238 18.67 2.58 19.19
C ASP A 238 19.35 2.29 20.54
N MET A 239 18.57 2.01 21.60
CA MET A 239 19.09 1.60 22.91
C MET A 239 19.69 0.19 22.88
N LEU A 240 19.01 -0.79 22.28
CA LEU A 240 19.47 -2.18 22.18
C LEU A 240 20.76 -2.30 21.38
N ARG A 241 20.90 -1.52 20.29
CA ARG A 241 22.15 -1.45 19.51
C ARG A 241 23.31 -0.91 20.33
N LYS A 242 23.09 0.09 21.21
CA LYS A 242 24.16 0.66 22.06
C LYS A 242 24.75 -0.34 23.05
N ILE A 243 23.98 -1.35 23.46
CA ILE A 243 24.43 -2.41 24.37
C ILE A 243 24.75 -3.72 23.64
N ASN A 244 24.89 -3.69 22.31
CA ASN A 244 25.26 -4.83 21.46
C ASN A 244 24.33 -6.04 21.57
N VAL A 245 23.02 -5.83 21.76
CA VAL A 245 22.03 -6.91 21.64
C VAL A 245 22.03 -7.39 20.18
N SER A 246 21.92 -8.71 19.98
CA SER A 246 21.94 -9.30 18.64
C SER A 246 20.80 -8.76 17.76
N ARG A 247 20.97 -8.89 16.44
CA ARG A 247 20.00 -8.34 15.48
C ARG A 247 18.64 -9.00 15.60
N GLU A 248 18.64 -10.31 15.83
CA GLU A 248 17.44 -11.15 15.98
C GLU A 248 16.65 -10.72 17.21
N TRP A 249 17.31 -10.64 18.37
CA TRP A 249 16.68 -10.16 19.61
C TRP A 249 16.23 -8.71 19.50
N THR A 250 17.02 -7.85 18.84
CA THR A 250 16.63 -6.46 18.62
C THR A 250 15.36 -6.37 17.80
N HIS A 251 15.27 -7.12 16.70
CA HIS A 251 14.07 -7.15 15.86
C HIS A 251 12.85 -7.64 16.65
N ASP A 252 12.98 -8.75 17.37
CA ASP A 252 11.85 -9.33 18.12
C ASP A 252 11.37 -8.44 19.25
N ILE A 253 12.28 -7.78 19.98
CA ILE A 253 11.91 -6.83 21.02
C ILE A 253 11.19 -5.63 20.41
N VAL A 254 11.73 -5.05 19.33
CA VAL A 254 11.12 -3.89 18.65
C VAL A 254 9.76 -4.24 18.05
N ARG A 255 9.63 -5.39 17.40
CA ARG A 255 8.37 -5.89 16.85
C ARG A 255 7.32 -6.06 17.96
N ASN A 256 7.69 -6.65 19.08
CA ASN A 256 6.77 -6.83 20.20
C ASN A 256 6.34 -5.50 20.84
N ASP A 257 7.26 -4.56 21.02
CA ASP A 257 6.96 -3.20 21.49
C ASP A 257 5.92 -2.52 20.59
N ILE A 258 6.13 -2.57 19.27
CA ILE A 258 5.18 -2.04 18.29
C ILE A 258 3.83 -2.75 18.36
N LEU A 259 3.79 -4.08 18.43
CA LEU A 259 2.55 -4.85 18.51
C LEU A 259 1.77 -4.54 19.80
N ILE A 260 2.45 -4.36 20.93
CA ILE A 260 1.84 -3.96 22.19
C ILE A 260 1.24 -2.55 22.07
N ASN A 261 1.98 -1.61 21.47
CA ASN A 261 1.50 -0.26 21.25
C ASN A 261 0.28 -0.24 20.31
N GLN A 262 0.32 -0.96 19.18
CA GLN A 262 -0.80 -1.08 18.25
C GLN A 262 -2.04 -1.71 18.91
N LYS A 263 -1.86 -2.78 19.71
CA LYS A 263 -2.95 -3.39 20.50
C LYS A 263 -3.55 -2.37 21.49
N THR A 264 -2.71 -1.59 22.14
CA THR A 264 -3.14 -0.57 23.10
C THR A 264 -3.93 0.54 22.41
N VAL A 265 -3.42 1.11 21.32
CA VAL A 265 -4.12 2.14 20.52
C VAL A 265 -5.46 1.59 20.01
N THR A 266 -5.47 0.37 19.47
CA THR A 266 -6.69 -0.29 19.00
C THR A 266 -7.70 -0.43 20.12
N ARG A 267 -7.31 -1.01 21.28
CA ARG A 267 -8.19 -1.16 22.44
C ARG A 267 -8.76 0.18 22.91
N ARG A 268 -7.90 1.19 23.09
CA ARG A 268 -8.30 2.54 23.52
C ARG A 268 -9.24 3.21 22.53
N SER A 269 -9.14 2.92 21.24
CA SER A 269 -10.08 3.47 20.25
C SER A 269 -11.54 3.02 20.48
N PHE A 270 -11.75 1.90 21.16
CA PHE A 270 -13.07 1.40 21.55
C PHE A 270 -13.44 1.75 23.00
N GLU A 271 -12.50 1.57 23.94
CA GLU A 271 -12.75 1.71 25.38
C GLU A 271 -12.63 3.15 25.90
N ASP A 272 -11.76 3.96 25.28
CA ASP A 272 -11.34 5.29 25.76
C ASP A 272 -11.15 6.26 24.59
N SER A 273 -12.13 6.29 23.69
CA SER A 273 -11.99 6.93 22.38
C SER A 273 -11.80 8.45 22.45
N GLU A 274 -12.41 9.11 23.44
CA GLU A 274 -12.31 10.56 23.59
C GLU A 274 -10.94 10.99 24.13
N ALA A 275 -10.34 10.25 25.07
CA ALA A 275 -9.00 10.56 25.52
C ALA A 275 -7.97 10.33 24.41
N LEU A 276 -8.07 9.20 23.68
CA LEU A 276 -7.21 8.94 22.52
C LEU A 276 -7.35 10.03 21.45
N LYS A 277 -8.58 10.47 21.17
CA LYS A 277 -8.84 11.60 20.26
C LYS A 277 -8.12 12.87 20.73
N ASN A 278 -8.24 13.21 22.01
CA ASN A 278 -7.61 14.41 22.57
C ASN A 278 -6.07 14.33 22.51
N GLU A 279 -5.48 13.16 22.75
CA GLU A 279 -4.04 12.94 22.60
C GLU A 279 -3.56 13.14 21.16
N LEU A 280 -4.27 12.58 20.18
CA LEU A 280 -3.95 12.75 18.76
C LEU A 280 -4.01 14.22 18.33
N ILE A 281 -5.05 14.93 18.77
CA ILE A 281 -5.22 16.38 18.49
C ILE A 281 -4.14 17.20 19.20
N ALA A 282 -3.78 16.84 20.45
CA ALA A 282 -2.70 17.49 21.18
C ALA A 282 -1.35 17.31 20.47
N GLY A 283 -1.08 16.14 19.89
CA GLY A 283 0.08 15.89 19.04
C GLY A 283 0.13 16.83 17.83
N ALA A 284 -0.99 17.02 17.13
CA ALA A 284 -1.07 17.98 16.03
C ALA A 284 -0.79 19.43 16.50
N ARG A 285 -1.37 19.86 17.63
CA ARG A 285 -1.12 21.18 18.23
C ARG A 285 0.35 21.40 18.56
N PHE A 286 1.00 20.39 19.13
CA PHE A 286 2.41 20.45 19.48
C PHE A 286 3.29 20.76 18.26
N HIS A 287 3.04 20.11 17.12
CA HIS A 287 3.82 20.33 15.91
C HIS A 287 3.48 21.64 15.19
N LEU A 288 2.21 22.03 15.14
CA LEU A 288 1.72 23.18 14.38
C LEU A 288 1.89 24.52 15.12
N GLY A 289 1.93 24.50 16.45
CA GLY A 289 2.03 25.70 17.28
C GLY A 289 0.67 26.28 17.68
N PRO A 290 0.67 27.31 18.56
CA PRO A 290 -0.54 27.81 19.22
C PRO A 290 -1.48 28.59 18.28
N ASP A 291 -0.95 29.21 17.22
CA ASP A 291 -1.70 30.11 16.34
C ASP A 291 -2.49 29.37 15.25
N PHE A 292 -2.23 28.08 15.05
CA PHE A 292 -2.91 27.28 14.03
C PHE A 292 -4.25 26.75 14.52
N ASP A 293 -5.31 26.89 13.70
CA ASP A 293 -6.64 26.37 14.02
C ASP A 293 -6.73 24.85 13.82
N VAL A 294 -6.14 24.11 14.77
CA VAL A 294 -6.19 22.64 14.80
C VAL A 294 -7.62 22.12 14.94
N ASN A 295 -8.49 22.85 15.64
CA ASN A 295 -9.87 22.42 15.86
C ASN A 295 -10.64 22.31 14.54
N LYS A 296 -10.44 23.28 13.64
CA LYS A 296 -11.07 23.26 12.32
C LYS A 296 -10.45 22.25 11.37
N HIS A 297 -9.13 22.09 11.41
CA HIS A 297 -8.39 21.37 10.36
C HIS A 297 -7.94 19.95 10.72
N PHE A 298 -7.90 19.57 11.99
CA PHE A 298 -7.39 18.26 12.41
C PHE A 298 -8.22 17.61 13.53
N THR A 299 -9.49 18.01 13.68
CA THR A 299 -10.46 17.36 14.57
C THR A 299 -11.54 16.63 13.76
N PRO A 300 -11.37 15.32 13.50
CA PRO A 300 -12.40 14.53 12.83
C PRO A 300 -13.69 14.42 13.66
N SER A 301 -14.83 14.31 12.97
CA SER A 301 -16.14 14.08 13.59
C SER A 301 -16.38 12.62 14.00
N TYR A 302 -15.51 11.71 13.57
CA TYR A 302 -15.57 10.28 13.88
C TYR A 302 -14.59 9.91 14.99
N ARG A 303 -14.85 8.80 15.70
CA ARG A 303 -13.95 8.25 16.71
C ARG A 303 -12.66 7.73 16.06
N PRO A 304 -11.49 7.80 16.73
CA PRO A 304 -10.28 7.13 16.27
C PRO A 304 -10.56 5.68 15.85
N TRP A 305 -9.84 5.19 14.83
CA TRP A 305 -9.98 3.83 14.29
C TRP A 305 -11.27 3.52 13.48
N ARG A 306 -12.24 4.43 13.39
CA ARG A 306 -13.33 4.28 12.37
C ARG A 306 -12.86 4.51 10.94
N GLN A 307 -11.73 5.20 10.80
CA GLN A 307 -10.92 5.26 9.59
C GLN A 307 -9.46 5.02 10.00
N ARG A 308 -8.63 4.65 9.03
CA ARG A 308 -7.20 4.39 9.24
C ARG A 308 -6.54 5.63 9.86
N LEU A 309 -5.73 5.40 10.89
CA LEU A 309 -4.84 6.43 11.45
C LEU A 309 -3.64 6.56 10.51
N ALA A 310 -3.37 7.77 10.03
CA ALA A 310 -2.26 8.01 9.12
C ALA A 310 -0.99 8.39 9.91
N VAL A 311 0.15 7.78 9.58
CA VAL A 311 1.43 8.11 10.22
C VAL A 311 2.11 9.26 9.49
N LEU A 312 2.62 10.23 10.26
CA LEU A 312 3.47 11.31 9.78
C LEU A 312 4.89 11.11 10.33
N PRO A 313 5.80 10.46 9.59
CA PRO A 313 7.19 10.34 10.02
C PRO A 313 7.78 11.74 10.24
N ASP A 314 8.33 11.92 11.44
CA ASP A 314 8.91 13.17 11.93
C ASP A 314 7.92 14.38 11.95
N GLY A 315 6.62 14.14 11.74
CA GLY A 315 5.61 15.20 11.61
C GLY A 315 5.81 16.09 10.38
N ASP A 316 6.40 15.57 9.32
CA ASP A 316 6.79 16.28 8.09
C ASP A 316 5.68 17.14 7.43
N LEU A 317 4.44 16.66 7.36
CA LEU A 317 3.29 17.45 6.89
C LEU A 317 3.06 18.67 7.79
N PHE A 318 3.06 18.48 9.12
CA PHE A 318 2.88 19.57 10.07
C PHE A 318 4.03 20.57 10.01
N GLN A 319 5.27 20.11 9.80
CA GLN A 319 6.40 21.00 9.58
C GLN A 319 6.22 21.84 8.31
N SER A 320 5.74 21.25 7.22
CA SER A 320 5.47 21.95 5.95
C SER A 320 4.42 23.05 6.13
N ILE A 321 3.37 22.77 6.92
CA ILE A 321 2.34 23.75 7.26
C ILE A 321 2.90 24.86 8.13
N ARG A 322 3.65 24.52 9.19
CA ARG A 322 4.24 25.50 10.12
C ARG A 322 5.25 26.42 9.44
N LYS A 323 5.96 25.94 8.42
CA LYS A 323 6.87 26.75 7.59
C LYS A 323 6.13 27.68 6.59
N GLY A 324 4.81 27.57 6.47
CA GLY A 324 4.00 28.33 5.50
C GLY A 324 4.11 27.82 4.06
N LYS A 325 4.74 26.66 3.84
CA LYS A 325 4.86 26.04 2.51
C LYS A 325 3.59 25.30 2.09
N ALA A 326 2.82 24.85 3.07
CA ALA A 326 1.51 24.25 2.86
C ALA A 326 0.42 24.92 3.72
N SER A 327 -0.82 24.90 3.24
CA SER A 327 -2.01 25.31 3.98
C SER A 327 -3.06 24.22 3.94
N VAL A 328 -3.99 24.22 4.90
CA VAL A 328 -5.12 23.30 4.93
C VAL A 328 -6.43 24.08 4.87
N VAL A 329 -7.33 23.64 3.99
CA VAL A 329 -8.70 24.15 3.90
C VAL A 329 -9.64 22.99 4.17
N THR A 330 -10.41 23.11 5.26
CA THR A 330 -11.55 22.21 5.54
C THR A 330 -12.80 22.87 4.99
N ASP A 331 -13.46 22.21 4.05
CA ASP A 331 -14.71 22.67 3.45
C ASP A 331 -15.78 21.57 3.51
N HIS A 332 -17.06 21.95 3.61
CA HIS A 332 -18.17 21.04 3.93
C HIS A 332 -19.06 20.71 2.73
#